data_AF-A0A7C7G9R3-F1
#
_entry.id   AF-A0A7C7G9R3-F1
#
_cell.length_a   1.000
_cell.length_b   1.000
_cell.length_c   1.000
_cell.angle_alpha   90.00
_cell.angle_beta   90.00
_cell.angle_gamma   90.00
#
_symmetry.space_group_name_H-M   'P 1'
#
loop_
_entity.id
_entity.type
_entity.pdbx_description
1 polymer ?
#
loop_
_entity_poly.entity_id
_entity_poly.type
_entity_poly.pdbx_seq_one_letter_code
_entity_poly.pdbx_strand_id
1 'polypeptide(L)'
;MIHNTQDKNQAAEERSQDAQRFVRRVQSATRREYTAEEKIYVVLESFRREVTVNELCRREGIKPKNFYSCTKEFMEAGKRRLS
;
A
#
# COMPACT_ATOMS: atom_id res chain seq x y z
N MET A 1 2.62 -45.71 -11.06
CA MET A 1 1.92 -44.88 -10.04
C MET A 1 2.46 -43.45 -9.92
N ILE A 2 3.34 -42.97 -10.80
CA ILE A 2 3.97 -41.63 -10.68
C ILE A 2 3.09 -40.52 -11.29
N HIS A 3 2.31 -40.83 -12.33
CA HIS A 3 1.48 -39.83 -13.04
C HIS A 3 0.33 -39.27 -12.18
N ASN A 4 -0.27 -40.09 -11.31
CA ASN A 4 -1.38 -39.67 -10.43
C ASN A 4 -0.92 -38.66 -9.36
N THR A 5 0.31 -38.81 -8.85
CA THR A 5 0.88 -37.88 -7.87
C THR A 5 1.21 -36.53 -8.51
N GLN A 6 1.65 -36.54 -9.76
CA GLN A 6 1.98 -35.33 -10.53
C GLN A 6 0.72 -34.52 -10.85
N ASP A 7 -0.38 -35.18 -11.23
CA ASP A 7 -1.68 -34.57 -11.51
C ASP A 7 -2.30 -33.93 -10.25
N LYS A 8 -2.22 -34.64 -9.11
CA LYS A 8 -2.67 -34.12 -7.80
C LYS A 8 -1.87 -32.89 -7.34
N ASN A 9 -0.57 -32.89 -7.58
CA ASN A 9 0.29 -31.75 -7.26
C ASN A 9 -0.02 -30.56 -8.15
N GLN A 10 -0.22 -30.77 -9.45
CA GLN A 10 -0.62 -29.73 -10.40
C GLN A 10 -1.97 -29.09 -10.02
N ALA A 11 -2.97 -29.90 -9.69
CA ALA A 11 -4.28 -29.41 -9.23
C ALA A 11 -4.22 -28.69 -7.88
N ALA A 12 -3.26 -29.02 -7.01
CA ALA A 12 -3.02 -28.28 -5.76
C ALA A 12 -2.34 -26.92 -6.02
N GLU A 13 -1.40 -26.87 -6.96
CA GLU A 13 -0.71 -25.66 -7.39
C GLU A 13 -1.69 -24.66 -8.03
N GLU A 14 -2.56 -25.13 -8.92
CA GLU A 14 -3.57 -24.32 -9.60
C GLU A 14 -4.58 -23.71 -8.61
N ARG A 15 -5.07 -24.50 -7.65
CA ARG A 15 -5.94 -23.99 -6.57
C ARG A 15 -5.23 -22.94 -5.72
N SER A 16 -3.95 -23.13 -5.44
CA SER A 16 -3.14 -22.17 -4.67
C SER A 16 -2.96 -20.86 -5.43
N GLN A 17 -2.73 -20.92 -6.75
CA GLN A 17 -2.65 -19.73 -7.59
C GLN A 17 -3.98 -18.99 -7.67
N ASP A 18 -5.11 -19.71 -7.78
CA ASP A 18 -6.42 -19.08 -7.83
C ASP A 18 -6.78 -18.38 -6.52
N ALA A 19 -6.46 -19.02 -5.38
CA ALA A 19 -6.57 -18.41 -4.05
C ALA A 19 -5.73 -17.11 -3.94
N GLN A 20 -4.48 -17.12 -4.42
CA GLN A 20 -3.64 -15.92 -4.44
C GLN A 20 -4.24 -14.80 -5.30
N ARG A 21 -4.78 -15.13 -6.49
CA ARG A 21 -5.45 -14.15 -7.37
C ARG A 21 -6.69 -13.56 -6.71
N PHE A 22 -7.47 -14.39 -6.00
CA PHE A 22 -8.63 -13.93 -5.23
C PHE A 22 -8.21 -12.96 -4.12
N VAL A 23 -7.22 -13.33 -3.29
CA VAL A 23 -6.71 -12.46 -2.21
C VAL A 23 -6.24 -11.12 -2.76
N ARG A 24 -5.48 -11.10 -3.87
CA ARG A 24 -5.03 -9.86 -4.50
C ARG A 24 -6.18 -8.98 -4.98
N ARG A 25 -7.22 -9.58 -5.56
CA ARG A 25 -8.44 -8.86 -5.99
C ARG A 25 -9.17 -8.26 -4.80
N VAL A 26 -9.39 -9.04 -3.74
CA VAL A 26 -10.02 -8.54 -2.51
C VAL A 26 -9.21 -7.40 -1.91
N GLN A 27 -7.91 -7.57 -1.72
CA GLN A 27 -7.04 -6.52 -1.17
C GLN A 27 -7.04 -5.24 -2.00
N SER A 28 -7.11 -5.36 -3.33
CA SER A 28 -7.19 -4.21 -4.23
C SER A 28 -8.54 -3.51 -4.12
N ALA A 29 -9.63 -4.29 -4.06
CA ALA A 29 -11.00 -3.77 -3.96
C ALA A 29 -11.30 -3.14 -2.59
N THR A 30 -10.71 -3.66 -1.51
CA THR A 30 -10.86 -3.14 -0.15
C THR A 30 -9.74 -2.17 0.23
N ARG A 31 -8.92 -1.73 -0.73
CA ARG A 31 -7.84 -0.77 -0.47
C ARG A 31 -8.46 0.55 -0.03
N ARG A 32 -8.09 1.03 1.17
CA ARG A 32 -8.47 2.36 1.62
C ARG A 32 -7.88 3.40 0.67
N GLU A 33 -8.76 4.21 0.09
CA GLU A 33 -8.38 5.42 -0.63
C GLU A 33 -8.32 6.57 0.37
N TYR A 34 -7.16 7.23 0.42
CA TYR A 34 -6.97 8.43 1.24
C TYR A 34 -7.44 9.64 0.46
N THR A 35 -8.32 10.42 1.05
CA THR A 35 -8.75 11.72 0.55
C THR A 35 -7.55 12.68 0.47
N ALA A 36 -7.69 13.75 -0.33
CA ALA A 36 -6.66 14.78 -0.39
C ALA A 36 -6.43 15.45 0.98
N GLU A 37 -7.49 15.65 1.76
CA GLU A 37 -7.44 16.25 3.10
C GLU A 37 -6.65 15.39 4.08
N GLU A 38 -6.91 14.07 4.13
CA GLU A 38 -6.15 13.14 4.97
C GLU A 38 -4.67 13.13 4.60
N LYS A 39 -4.35 13.11 3.29
CA LYS A 39 -2.96 13.16 2.80
C LYS A 39 -2.26 14.45 3.23
N ILE A 40 -2.93 15.60 3.07
CA ILE A 40 -2.38 16.90 3.46
C ILE A 40 -2.17 16.95 4.98
N TYR A 41 -3.15 16.49 5.77
CA TYR A 41 -3.04 16.44 7.23
C TYR A 41 -1.78 15.68 7.68
N VAL A 42 -1.58 14.47 7.14
CA VAL A 42 -0.42 13.64 7.46
C VAL A 42 0.91 14.29 7.06
N VAL A 43 0.97 14.88 5.86
CA VAL A 43 2.18 15.57 5.38
C VAL A 43 2.53 16.76 6.27
N LEU A 44 1.55 17.59 6.62
CA LEU A 44 1.76 18.75 7.47
C LEU A 44 2.16 18.36 8.90
N GLU A 45 1.55 17.32 9.47
CA GLU A 45 1.94 16.83 10.79
C GLU A 45 3.38 16.27 10.78
N SER A 46 3.78 15.58 9.72
CA SER A 46 5.15 15.08 9.59
C SER A 46 6.23 16.17 9.60
N PHE A 47 5.89 17.38 9.14
CA PHE A 47 6.80 18.53 9.19
C PHE A 47 6.99 19.10 10.59
N ARG A 48 6.04 18.89 11.50
CA ARG A 48 6.18 19.33 12.90
C ARG A 48 7.24 18.54 13.67
N ARG A 49 7.56 17.32 13.22
CA ARG A 49 8.59 16.42 13.80
C ARG A 49 8.36 16.07 15.29
N GLU A 50 7.13 16.19 15.76
CA GLU A 50 6.72 15.84 17.13
C GLU A 50 6.72 14.32 17.37
N VAL A 51 6.39 13.55 16.33
CA VAL A 51 6.42 12.07 16.33
C VAL A 51 7.26 11.56 15.17
N THR A 52 7.78 10.34 15.31
CA THR A 52 8.51 9.69 14.21
C THR A 52 7.57 9.37 13.04
N VAL A 53 8.10 9.36 11.81
CA VAL A 53 7.32 8.99 10.61
C VAL A 53 6.69 7.60 10.74
N ASN A 54 7.40 6.64 11.36
CA ASN A 54 6.88 5.30 11.58
C ASN A 54 5.68 5.29 12.54
N GLU A 55 5.74 6.10 13.59
CA GLU A 55 4.63 6.23 14.53
C GLU A 55 3.40 6.87 13.86
N LEU A 56 3.62 7.97 13.13
CA LEU A 56 2.58 8.64 12.36
C LEU A 56 1.93 7.69 11.35
N CYS A 57 2.73 6.94 10.58
CA CYS A 57 2.24 5.98 9.59
C CYS A 57 1.38 4.87 10.24
N ARG A 58 1.76 4.36 11.42
CA ARG A 58 0.98 3.35 12.15
C ARG A 58 -0.35 3.92 12.63
N ARG A 59 -0.33 5.12 13.23
CA ARG A 59 -1.53 5.79 13.76
C ARG A 59 -2.57 6.09 12.66
N GLU A 60 -2.09 6.56 11.51
CA GLU A 60 -2.95 6.95 10.38
C GLU A 60 -3.31 5.76 9.46
N GLY A 61 -2.76 4.57 9.72
CA GLY A 61 -2.95 3.37 8.90
C GLY A 61 -2.24 3.41 7.53
N ILE A 62 -1.30 4.33 7.35
CA ILE A 62 -0.61 4.61 6.09
C ILE A 62 0.63 3.74 5.96
N LYS A 63 0.83 3.13 4.79
CA LYS A 63 2.09 2.45 4.48
C LYS A 63 3.20 3.50 4.30
N PRO A 64 4.39 3.34 4.90
CA PRO A 64 5.49 4.32 4.77
C PRO A 64 5.84 4.66 3.31
N LYS A 65 5.77 3.69 2.40
CA LYS A 65 5.96 3.91 0.95
C LYS A 65 4.99 4.97 0.39
N ASN A 66 3.72 4.91 0.76
CA ASN A 66 2.72 5.88 0.30
C ASN A 66 2.98 7.26 0.91
N PHE A 67 3.35 7.32 2.19
CA PHE A 67 3.72 8.56 2.87
C PHE A 67 4.86 9.29 2.15
N TYR A 68 5.96 8.60 1.86
CA TYR A 68 7.11 9.22 1.19
C TYR A 68 6.77 9.65 -0.25
N SER A 69 5.99 8.85 -0.99
CA SER A 69 5.53 9.24 -2.33
C SER A 69 4.70 10.53 -2.28
N CYS A 70 3.71 10.56 -1.38
CA CYS A 70 2.81 11.71 -1.24
C CYS A 70 3.56 12.97 -0.79
N THR A 71 4.49 12.84 0.17
CA THR A 71 5.29 13.96 0.67
C THR A 71 6.19 14.53 -0.43
N LYS A 72 6.79 13.66 -1.25
CA LYS A 72 7.59 14.08 -2.40
C LYS A 72 6.74 14.86 -3.41
N GLU A 73 5.60 14.31 -3.82
CA GLU A 73 4.69 14.96 -4.76
C GLU A 73 4.19 16.32 -4.25
N PHE A 74 3.84 16.40 -2.97
CA PHE A 74 3.44 17.64 -2.31
C PHE A 74 4.54 18.72 -2.39
N MET A 75 5.79 18.36 -2.07
CA MET A 75 6.92 19.28 -2.13
C MET A 75 7.26 19.73 -3.56
N GLU A 76 7.19 18.82 -4.54
CA GLU A 76 7.38 19.17 -5.95
C GLU A 76 6.31 20.14 -6.44
N ALA A 77 5.05 19.92 -6.07
CA ALA A 77 3.96 20.84 -6.40
C ALA A 77 4.17 22.22 -5.79
N GLY A 78 4.59 22.28 -4.51
CA GLY A 78 4.93 23.53 -3.84
C GLY A 78 6.05 24.29 -4.56
N LYS A 79 7.15 23.61 -4.89
CA LYS A 79 8.28 24.21 -5.63
C LYS A 79 7.84 24.80 -6.98
N ARG A 80 7.05 24.05 -7.77
CA ARG A 80 6.55 24.53 -9.08
C ARG A 80 5.65 25.76 -8.99
N ARG A 81 4.99 25.97 -7.85
CA ARG A 81 4.13 27.14 -7.63
C ARG A 81 4.91 28.37 -7.18
N LEU A 82 6.08 28.17 -6.58
CA LEU A 82 6.94 29.24 -6.05
C LEU A 82 8.05 29.66 -7.02
N SER A 83 8.37 28.81 -8.00
CA SER A 83 9.25 29.15 -9.13
C SER A 83 8.49 29.87 -10.23
#